data_AF-A0A2E7S0H6-F1
#
_entry.id   AF-A0A2E7S0H6-F1
#
_cell.length_a   1.000
_cell.length_b   1.000
_cell.length_c   1.000
_cell.angle_alpha   90.00
_cell.angle_beta   90.00
_cell.angle_gamma   90.00
#
_symmetry.space_group_name_H-M   'P 1'
#
loop_
_entity.id
_entity.type
_entity.pdbx_description
1 polymer ?
#
loop_
_entity_poly.entity_id
_entity_poly.type
_entity_poly.pdbx_seq_one_letter_code
_entity_poly.pdbx_strand_id
1 'polypeptide(L)'
;MVLSGEDVRITTVSAGRPPEPRHFTATVVDVFKSGMSEYDSNLVFCNLEELQQTRGMIDPSTGDRAVTSIQVKLKNFEDAETVVERLRAAFPAHIYSVRTWQQKQGPLLAAVELETGILNILLFLIITVAGFGILAIFYMIVVEKTRDIGILKALGASRRGIMSIFLGYGLALGVVGSGVGVLLGLVFVHYINQIEDGITWMLGRKVFDETIYYFPEIPTAVNPLTVGWVALGAIAIAVLASILPARRAAKLHPVQALRYE
;
A
#
# COMPACT_ATOMS: atom_id res chain seq x y z
N MET A 1 -27.79 23.49 7.03
CA MET A 1 -27.90 22.03 6.85
C MET A 1 -29.36 21.79 6.54
N VAL A 2 -29.68 21.22 5.38
CA VAL A 2 -31.07 20.95 4.99
C VAL A 2 -31.54 19.73 5.79
N LEU A 3 -32.73 19.79 6.36
CA LEU A 3 -33.31 18.72 7.16
C LEU A 3 -34.24 17.85 6.31
N SER A 4 -34.38 16.58 6.70
CA SER A 4 -35.39 15.69 6.11
C SER A 4 -36.79 16.29 6.31
N GLY A 5 -37.56 16.35 5.25
CA GLY A 5 -38.89 16.98 5.20
C GLY A 5 -38.91 18.44 4.72
N GLU A 6 -37.75 19.07 4.50
CA GLU A 6 -37.70 20.43 3.95
C GLU A 6 -37.86 20.43 2.43
N ASP A 7 -38.61 21.41 1.91
CA ASP A 7 -38.71 21.67 0.48
C ASP A 7 -37.53 22.52 0.01
N VAL A 8 -36.82 22.02 -1.01
CA VAL A 8 -35.67 22.70 -1.62
C VAL A 8 -35.92 22.97 -3.10
N ARG A 9 -35.38 24.09 -3.57
CA ARG A 9 -35.34 24.42 -4.99
C ARG A 9 -33.98 24.06 -5.56
N ILE A 10 -33.95 23.06 -6.43
CA ILE A 10 -32.73 22.60 -7.11
C ILE A 10 -32.61 23.35 -8.44
N THR A 11 -31.39 23.79 -8.75
CA THR A 11 -31.07 24.45 -10.02
C THR A 11 -30.10 23.60 -10.82
N THR A 12 -30.40 23.38 -12.10
CA THR A 12 -29.60 22.62 -13.04
C THR A 12 -29.62 23.27 -14.42
N VAL A 13 -29.00 22.65 -15.42
CA VAL A 13 -28.96 23.13 -16.81
C VAL A 13 -29.63 22.14 -17.75
N SER A 14 -30.32 22.64 -18.77
CA SER A 14 -30.91 21.82 -19.83
C SER A 14 -29.83 21.08 -20.64
N ALA A 15 -30.24 20.00 -21.30
CA ALA A 15 -29.38 19.23 -22.21
C ALA A 15 -29.30 19.84 -23.62
N GLY A 16 -30.12 20.85 -23.91
CA GLY A 16 -30.10 21.59 -25.16
C GLY A 16 -28.81 22.42 -25.35
N ARG A 17 -28.57 22.84 -26.60
CA ARG A 17 -27.50 23.78 -26.94
C ARG A 17 -28.14 25.04 -27.55
N PRO A 18 -28.02 26.22 -26.93
CA PRO A 18 -27.28 26.53 -25.68
C PRO A 18 -27.95 25.95 -24.42
N PRO A 19 -27.19 25.72 -23.33
CA PRO A 19 -27.73 25.27 -22.06
C PRO A 19 -28.52 26.40 -21.38
N GLU A 20 -29.72 26.08 -20.90
CA GLU A 20 -30.61 27.02 -20.20
C GLU A 20 -30.75 26.61 -18.73
N PRO A 21 -30.82 27.58 -17.79
CA PRO A 21 -31.14 27.28 -16.40
C PRO A 21 -32.52 26.62 -16.28
N ARG A 22 -32.58 25.51 -15.55
CA ARG A 22 -33.80 24.79 -15.20
C ARG A 22 -33.89 24.66 -13.69
N HIS A 23 -35.09 24.71 -13.15
CA HIS A 23 -35.34 24.59 -11.72
C HIS A 23 -36.48 23.62 -11.47
N PHE A 24 -36.39 22.88 -10.39
CA PHE A 24 -37.50 22.07 -9.88
C PHE A 24 -37.48 22.10 -8.36
N THR A 25 -38.65 21.93 -7.76
CA THR A 25 -38.81 21.84 -6.31
C THR A 25 -38.86 20.37 -5.93
N ALA A 26 -38.16 19.98 -4.87
CA ALA A 26 -38.18 18.64 -4.33
C ALA A 26 -38.16 18.69 -2.81
N THR A 27 -38.83 17.74 -2.16
CA THR A 27 -38.75 17.54 -0.71
C THR A 27 -37.57 16.64 -0.40
N VAL A 28 -36.74 17.03 0.57
CA VAL A 28 -35.63 16.17 1.05
C VAL A 28 -36.22 15.00 1.81
N VAL A 29 -36.03 13.79 1.28
CA VAL A 29 -36.53 12.57 1.92
C VAL A 29 -35.57 12.10 3.03
N ASP A 30 -34.27 12.13 2.76
CA ASP A 30 -33.25 11.67 3.70
C ASP A 30 -31.87 12.30 3.40
N VAL A 31 -30.95 12.16 4.33
CA VAL A 31 -29.55 12.60 4.21
C VAL A 31 -28.61 11.42 4.44
N PHE A 32 -27.54 11.32 3.65
CA PHE A 32 -26.52 10.29 3.82
C PHE A 32 -25.17 10.91 4.15
N LYS A 33 -24.30 10.12 4.79
CA LYS A 33 -22.91 10.48 5.06
C LYS A 33 -22.02 9.38 4.51
N SER A 34 -21.23 9.68 3.49
CA SER A 34 -20.27 8.75 2.89
C SER A 34 -18.95 8.69 3.66
N GLY A 35 -18.67 9.69 4.51
CA GLY A 35 -17.39 9.83 5.21
C GLY A 35 -16.35 10.60 4.39
N MET A 36 -16.62 10.87 3.11
CA MET A 36 -15.77 11.66 2.22
C MET A 36 -16.39 13.04 2.01
N SER A 37 -15.76 14.07 2.58
CA SER A 37 -16.26 15.46 2.56
C SER A 37 -16.56 15.99 1.15
N GLU A 38 -15.74 15.62 0.17
CA GLU A 38 -15.94 16.02 -1.24
C GLU A 38 -17.24 15.46 -1.83
N TYR A 39 -17.61 14.23 -1.48
CA TYR A 39 -18.88 13.64 -1.92
C TYR A 39 -20.05 14.17 -1.11
N ASP A 40 -19.91 14.24 0.22
CA ASP A 40 -20.97 14.70 1.12
C ASP A 40 -21.37 16.16 0.85
N SER A 41 -20.45 16.98 0.34
CA SER A 41 -20.72 18.39 0.02
C SER A 41 -21.34 18.62 -1.36
N ASN A 42 -21.21 17.67 -2.30
CA ASN A 42 -21.50 17.92 -3.72
C ASN A 42 -22.52 16.95 -4.35
N LEU A 43 -22.92 15.89 -3.66
CA LEU A 43 -23.69 14.81 -4.26
C LEU A 43 -25.14 14.77 -3.73
N VAL A 44 -26.09 14.84 -4.67
CA VAL A 44 -27.52 14.76 -4.40
C VAL A 44 -28.12 13.63 -5.23
N PHE A 45 -28.89 12.75 -4.59
CA PHE A 45 -29.66 11.73 -5.28
C PHE A 45 -31.10 12.20 -5.47
N CYS A 46 -31.60 12.09 -6.70
CA CYS A 46 -32.98 12.42 -7.04
C CYS A 46 -33.51 11.42 -8.08
N ASN A 47 -34.81 11.48 -8.35
CA ASN A 47 -35.43 10.62 -9.35
C ASN A 47 -34.87 10.95 -10.75
N LEU A 48 -34.34 9.92 -11.42
CA LEU A 48 -33.76 10.05 -12.76
C LEU A 48 -34.78 10.54 -13.79
N GLU A 49 -36.03 10.08 -13.70
CA GLU A 49 -37.10 10.45 -14.64
C GLU A 49 -37.46 11.94 -14.52
N GLU A 50 -37.61 12.44 -13.30
CA GLU A 50 -37.87 13.86 -13.04
C GLU A 50 -36.74 14.75 -13.58
N LEU A 51 -35.49 14.31 -13.36
CA LEU A 51 -34.32 15.03 -13.86
C LEU A 51 -34.25 14.98 -15.39
N GLN A 52 -34.63 13.86 -16.01
CA GLN A 52 -34.70 13.70 -17.47
C GLN A 52 -35.75 14.63 -18.08
N GLN A 53 -36.93 14.72 -17.48
CA GLN A 53 -37.99 15.63 -17.92
C GLN A 53 -37.57 17.09 -17.77
N THR A 54 -37.10 17.48 -16.58
CA THR A 54 -36.73 18.87 -16.26
C THR A 54 -35.58 19.38 -17.14
N ARG A 55 -34.60 18.52 -17.44
CA ARG A 55 -33.45 18.90 -18.27
C ARG A 55 -33.72 18.78 -19.77
N GLY A 56 -34.90 18.32 -20.19
CA GLY A 56 -35.23 18.11 -21.60
C GLY A 56 -34.39 17.00 -22.24
N MET A 57 -34.14 15.92 -21.50
CA MET A 57 -33.38 14.75 -21.95
C MET A 57 -34.28 13.67 -22.55
N ILE A 58 -35.52 14.00 -22.88
CA ILE A 58 -36.48 13.12 -23.53
C ILE A 58 -36.75 13.70 -24.91
N ASP A 59 -36.50 12.91 -25.96
CA ASP A 59 -36.77 13.32 -27.33
C ASP A 59 -38.30 13.47 -27.52
N PRO A 60 -38.80 14.66 -27.90
CA PRO A 60 -40.24 14.88 -28.06
C PRO A 60 -40.89 14.07 -29.18
N SER A 61 -40.09 13.59 -30.14
CA SER A 61 -40.57 12.89 -31.34
C SER A 61 -40.51 11.37 -31.20
N THR A 62 -39.44 10.84 -30.60
CA THR A 62 -39.26 9.39 -30.43
C THR A 62 -39.60 8.90 -29.03
N GLY A 63 -39.62 9.79 -28.03
CA GLY A 63 -39.74 9.43 -26.62
C GLY A 63 -38.47 8.83 -26.02
N ASP A 64 -37.36 8.81 -26.76
CA ASP A 64 -36.10 8.25 -26.29
C ASP A 64 -35.50 9.08 -25.16
N ARG A 65 -34.92 8.41 -24.18
CA ARG A 65 -34.36 9.05 -22.98
C ARG A 65 -32.84 9.03 -23.03
N ALA A 66 -32.23 10.19 -22.79
CA ALA A 66 -30.78 10.34 -22.70
C ALA A 66 -30.28 10.31 -21.25
N VAL A 67 -29.04 9.89 -21.06
CA VAL A 67 -28.32 9.93 -19.78
C VAL A 67 -26.90 10.48 -19.99
N THR A 68 -26.35 11.16 -18.98
CA THR A 68 -25.00 11.74 -19.07
C THR A 68 -23.90 10.68 -18.91
N SER A 69 -24.11 9.70 -18.04
CA SER A 69 -23.12 8.65 -17.76
C SER A 69 -23.79 7.39 -17.24
N ILE A 70 -23.26 6.23 -17.62
CA ILE A 70 -23.66 4.93 -17.09
C ILE A 70 -22.52 4.40 -16.24
N GLN A 71 -22.81 4.05 -15.00
CA GLN A 71 -21.83 3.42 -14.11
C GLN A 71 -22.07 1.91 -14.10
N VAL A 72 -21.02 1.14 -14.38
CA VAL A 72 -21.08 -0.34 -14.40
C VAL A 72 -20.23 -0.86 -13.25
N LYS A 73 -20.87 -1.52 -12.28
CA LYS A 73 -20.16 -2.19 -11.18
C LYS A 73 -19.79 -3.61 -11.60
N LEU A 74 -18.50 -3.92 -11.57
CA LEU A 74 -18.01 -5.25 -11.90
C LEU A 74 -18.22 -6.23 -10.74
N LYS A 75 -18.40 -7.52 -11.07
CA LYS A 75 -18.48 -8.60 -10.07
C LYS A 75 -17.09 -8.96 -9.54
N ASN A 76 -16.13 -9.16 -10.45
CA ASN A 76 -14.71 -9.26 -10.13
C ASN A 76 -14.01 -8.01 -10.66
N PHE A 77 -13.17 -7.41 -9.81
CA PHE A 77 -12.38 -6.23 -10.16
C PHE A 77 -11.31 -6.53 -11.21
N GLU A 78 -10.77 -7.75 -11.20
CA GLU A 78 -9.70 -8.18 -12.12
C GLU A 78 -10.15 -8.18 -13.59
N ASP A 79 -11.45 -8.31 -13.84
CA ASP A 79 -12.03 -8.31 -15.19
C ASP A 79 -12.09 -6.91 -15.84
N ALA A 80 -11.65 -5.86 -15.13
CA ALA A 80 -11.83 -4.47 -15.54
C ALA A 80 -11.28 -4.18 -16.94
N GLU A 81 -10.08 -4.65 -17.25
CA GLU A 81 -9.45 -4.42 -18.55
C GLU A 81 -10.23 -5.09 -19.67
N THR A 82 -10.57 -6.38 -19.50
CA THR A 82 -11.36 -7.15 -20.48
C THR A 82 -12.75 -6.55 -20.72
N VAL A 83 -13.43 -6.07 -19.67
CA VAL A 83 -14.75 -5.45 -19.80
C VAL A 83 -14.66 -4.11 -20.53
N VAL A 84 -13.64 -3.30 -20.22
CA VAL A 84 -13.41 -2.02 -20.90
C VAL A 84 -13.16 -2.23 -22.40
N GLU A 85 -12.35 -3.23 -22.76
CA GLU A 85 -12.10 -3.56 -24.17
C GLU A 85 -13.38 -3.97 -24.90
N ARG A 86 -14.19 -4.85 -24.29
CA ARG A 86 -15.48 -5.25 -24.86
C ARG A 86 -16.43 -4.07 -25.05
N LEU A 87 -16.51 -3.17 -24.07
CA LEU A 87 -17.35 -1.96 -24.17
C LEU A 87 -16.83 -0.99 -25.24
N ARG A 88 -15.52 -0.80 -25.34
CA ARG A 88 -14.91 0.03 -26.41
C ARG A 88 -15.13 -0.55 -27.80
N ALA A 89 -15.17 -1.87 -27.94
CA ALA A 89 -15.50 -2.52 -29.20
C ALA A 89 -17.00 -2.41 -29.55
N ALA A 90 -17.88 -2.43 -28.54
CA ALA A 90 -19.33 -2.36 -28.73
C ALA A 90 -19.87 -0.94 -28.99
N PHE A 91 -19.19 0.10 -28.49
CA PHE A 91 -19.65 1.48 -28.58
C PHE A 91 -18.71 2.36 -29.42
N PRO A 92 -19.23 3.19 -30.35
CA PRO A 92 -18.39 4.07 -31.16
C PRO A 92 -17.60 5.08 -30.31
N ALA A 93 -16.27 5.04 -30.42
CA ALA A 93 -15.36 5.87 -29.61
C ALA A 93 -15.51 7.39 -29.81
N HIS A 94 -16.13 7.83 -30.91
CA HIS A 94 -16.38 9.25 -31.19
C HIS A 94 -17.60 9.81 -30.43
N ILE A 95 -18.47 8.94 -29.90
CA ILE A 95 -19.68 9.32 -29.16
C ILE A 95 -19.51 9.00 -27.67
N TYR A 96 -18.89 7.86 -27.34
CA TYR A 96 -18.81 7.35 -25.98
C TYR A 96 -17.36 7.25 -25.48
N SER A 97 -17.13 7.70 -24.25
CA SER A 97 -15.86 7.52 -23.54
C SER A 97 -16.01 6.46 -22.45
N VAL A 98 -15.36 5.32 -22.63
CA VAL A 98 -15.31 4.26 -21.62
C VAL A 98 -14.05 4.44 -20.78
N ARG A 99 -14.24 4.82 -19.51
CA ARG A 99 -13.16 5.04 -18.54
C ARG A 99 -13.39 4.22 -17.27
N THR A 100 -12.31 3.67 -16.73
CA THR A 100 -12.37 3.03 -15.41
C THR A 100 -12.41 4.08 -14.29
N TRP A 101 -12.77 3.66 -13.07
CA TRP A 101 -12.71 4.54 -11.91
C TRP A 101 -11.26 5.02 -11.65
N GLN A 102 -10.26 4.16 -11.87
CA GLN A 102 -8.85 4.52 -11.72
C GLN A 102 -8.46 5.66 -12.66
N GLN A 103 -8.88 5.57 -13.93
CA GLN A 103 -8.63 6.60 -14.93
C GLN A 103 -9.34 7.92 -14.61
N LYS A 104 -10.48 7.86 -13.93
CA LYS A 104 -11.22 9.06 -13.48
C LYS A 104 -10.57 9.70 -12.25
N GLN A 105 -9.97 8.90 -11.37
CA GLN A 105 -9.28 9.34 -10.16
C GLN A 105 -7.75 9.43 -10.33
N GLY A 106 -7.27 9.58 -11.56
CA GLY A 106 -5.83 9.59 -11.89
C GLY A 106 -4.96 10.45 -10.96
N PRO A 107 -5.34 11.70 -10.61
CA PRO A 107 -4.53 12.51 -9.68
C PRO A 107 -4.41 11.93 -8.26
N LEU A 108 -5.48 11.34 -7.71
CA LEU A 108 -5.45 10.72 -6.38
C LEU A 108 -4.59 9.46 -6.38
N LEU A 109 -4.75 8.61 -7.40
CA LEU A 109 -3.95 7.38 -7.52
C LEU A 109 -2.47 7.69 -7.81
N ALA A 110 -2.16 8.68 -8.64
CA ALA A 110 -0.79 9.11 -8.90
C ALA A 110 -0.09 9.61 -7.62
N ALA A 111 -0.82 10.31 -6.74
CA ALA A 111 -0.28 10.71 -5.44
C ALA A 111 0.04 9.50 -4.55
N VAL A 112 -0.85 8.52 -4.48
CA VAL A 112 -0.63 7.26 -3.73
C VAL A 112 0.54 6.45 -4.30
N GLU A 113 0.67 6.38 -5.63
CA GLU A 113 1.78 5.71 -6.30
C GLU A 113 3.13 6.38 -5.99
N LEU A 114 3.18 7.72 -6.02
CA LEU A 114 4.39 8.47 -5.64
C LEU A 114 4.75 8.25 -4.18
N GLU A 115 3.77 8.31 -3.28
CA GLU A 115 3.99 8.05 -1.85
C GLU A 115 4.52 6.63 -1.60
N THR A 116 3.88 5.63 -2.23
CA THR A 116 4.33 4.23 -2.15
C THR A 116 5.74 4.06 -2.73
N GLY A 117 6.07 4.77 -3.81
CA GLY A 117 7.42 4.81 -4.37
C GLY A 117 8.47 5.35 -3.39
N ILE A 118 8.15 6.45 -2.70
CA ILE A 118 9.03 7.03 -1.67
C ILE A 118 9.22 6.05 -0.51
N LEU A 119 8.14 5.43 -0.02
CA LEU A 119 8.21 4.42 1.05
C LEU A 119 9.06 3.21 0.64
N ASN A 120 8.97 2.76 -0.61
CA ASN A 120 9.81 1.68 -1.13
C ASN A 120 11.30 2.05 -1.16
N ILE A 121 11.63 3.29 -1.55
CA ILE A 121 13.02 3.79 -1.53
C ILE A 121 13.55 3.84 -0.09
N LEU A 122 12.74 4.33 0.86
CA LEU A 122 13.10 4.36 2.27
C LEU A 122 13.31 2.95 2.83
N LEU A 123 12.40 2.02 2.53
CA LEU A 123 12.51 0.62 2.93
C LEU A 123 13.79 -0.01 2.39
N PHE A 124 14.09 0.20 1.11
CA PHE A 124 15.33 -0.28 0.49
C PHE A 124 16.57 0.28 1.19
N LEU A 125 16.57 1.57 1.54
CA LEU A 125 17.69 2.21 2.23
C LEU A 125 17.88 1.65 3.64
N ILE A 126 16.80 1.48 4.41
CA ILE A 126 16.83 0.89 5.76
C ILE A 126 17.38 -0.54 5.71
N ILE A 127 16.89 -1.36 4.78
CA ILE A 127 17.35 -2.75 4.59
C ILE A 127 18.84 -2.77 4.22
N THR A 128 19.27 -1.88 3.33
CA THR A 128 20.66 -1.77 2.89
C THR A 128 21.59 -1.40 4.06
N VAL A 129 21.21 -0.37 4.84
CA VAL A 129 21.97 0.07 6.03
C VAL A 129 22.05 -1.07 7.06
N ALA A 130 20.93 -1.76 7.32
CA ALA A 130 20.90 -2.91 8.21
C ALA A 130 21.80 -4.05 7.73
N GLY A 131 21.78 -4.36 6.42
CA GLY A 131 22.64 -5.37 5.81
C GLY A 131 24.13 -5.06 5.96
N PHE A 132 24.54 -3.79 5.75
CA PHE A 132 25.91 -3.35 6.02
C PHE A 132 26.28 -3.47 7.50
N GLY A 133 25.35 -3.17 8.41
CA GLY A 133 25.54 -3.35 9.85
C GLY A 133 25.83 -4.81 10.20
N ILE A 134 25.04 -5.75 9.65
CA ILE A 134 25.28 -7.19 9.81
C ILE A 134 26.67 -7.56 9.29
N LEU A 135 27.02 -7.13 8.08
CA LEU A 135 28.34 -7.39 7.49
C LEU A 135 29.49 -6.91 8.40
N ALA A 136 29.39 -5.69 8.95
CA ALA A 136 30.40 -5.11 9.82
C ALA A 136 30.57 -5.90 11.13
N ILE A 137 29.45 -6.27 11.76
CA ILE A 137 29.46 -7.06 13.00
C ILE A 137 30.07 -8.44 12.73
N PHE A 138 29.64 -9.14 11.68
CA PHE A 138 30.18 -10.45 11.32
C PHE A 138 31.66 -10.39 10.98
N TYR A 139 32.08 -9.34 10.28
CA TYR A 139 33.50 -9.12 9.99
C TYR A 139 34.31 -8.96 11.27
N MET A 140 33.82 -8.17 12.23
CA MET A 140 34.44 -7.98 13.53
C MET A 140 34.56 -9.29 14.31
N ILE A 141 33.50 -10.10 14.35
CA ILE A 141 33.50 -11.43 15.00
C ILE A 141 34.60 -12.33 14.41
N VAL A 142 34.76 -12.34 13.09
CA VAL A 142 35.83 -13.14 12.44
C VAL A 142 37.22 -12.66 12.86
N VAL A 143 37.41 -11.34 12.94
CA VAL A 143 38.70 -10.76 13.35
C VAL A 143 39.02 -11.13 14.80
N GLU A 144 38.07 -10.97 15.72
CA GLU A 144 38.24 -11.35 17.13
C GLU A 144 38.52 -12.85 17.30
N LYS A 145 37.90 -13.69 16.46
CA LYS A 145 38.06 -15.15 16.50
C LYS A 145 39.19 -15.68 15.63
N THR A 146 40.10 -14.83 15.15
CA THR A 146 41.22 -15.23 14.28
C THR A 146 42.10 -16.32 14.90
N ARG A 147 42.42 -16.22 16.21
CA ARG A 147 43.23 -17.22 16.94
C ARG A 147 42.52 -18.57 17.02
N ASP A 148 41.25 -18.57 17.41
CA ASP A 148 40.42 -19.78 17.51
C ASP A 148 40.31 -20.50 16.15
N ILE A 149 40.15 -19.74 15.05
CA ILE A 149 40.16 -20.26 13.68
C ILE A 149 41.52 -20.86 13.33
N GLY A 150 42.61 -20.21 13.76
CA GLY A 150 43.98 -20.70 13.58
C GLY A 150 44.23 -22.05 14.24
N ILE A 151 43.78 -22.21 15.50
CA ILE A 151 43.86 -23.48 16.24
C ILE A 151 43.06 -24.57 15.54
N LEU A 152 41.81 -24.28 15.14
CA LEU A 152 40.99 -25.25 14.40
C LEU A 152 41.66 -25.70 13.10
N LYS A 153 42.30 -24.80 12.36
CA LYS A 153 43.04 -25.17 11.15
C LYS A 153 44.30 -25.97 11.43
N ALA A 154 45.01 -25.67 12.52
CA ALA A 154 46.17 -26.46 12.94
C ALA A 154 45.76 -27.90 13.34
N LEU A 155 44.56 -28.06 13.89
CA LEU A 155 43.95 -29.37 14.18
C LEU A 155 43.37 -30.07 12.93
N GLY A 156 43.48 -29.48 11.74
CA GLY A 156 43.04 -30.10 10.48
C GLY A 156 41.67 -29.67 9.97
N ALA A 157 41.04 -28.62 10.53
CA ALA A 157 39.76 -28.13 10.03
C ALA A 157 39.84 -27.67 8.56
N SER A 158 38.95 -28.20 7.73
CA SER A 158 38.88 -27.82 6.31
C SER A 158 38.33 -26.40 6.13
N ARG A 159 38.66 -25.76 4.99
CA ARG A 159 38.10 -24.44 4.63
C ARG A 159 36.57 -24.45 4.59
N ARG A 160 35.97 -25.56 4.15
CA ARG A 160 34.50 -25.73 4.10
C ARG A 160 33.90 -25.83 5.50
N GLY A 161 34.56 -26.54 6.42
CA GLY A 161 34.12 -26.65 7.82
C GLY A 161 34.12 -25.31 8.54
N ILE A 162 35.14 -24.48 8.34
CA ILE A 162 35.15 -23.12 8.90
C ILE A 162 34.06 -22.26 8.27
N MET A 163 33.90 -22.33 6.94
CA MET A 163 32.87 -21.57 6.25
C MET A 163 31.46 -21.97 6.72
N SER A 164 31.18 -23.25 6.95
CA SER A 164 29.86 -23.71 7.43
C SER A 164 29.54 -23.23 8.85
N ILE A 165 30.54 -23.09 9.73
CA ILE A 165 30.33 -22.53 11.07
C ILE A 165 29.81 -21.09 10.95
N PHE A 166 30.50 -20.25 10.18
CA PHE A 166 30.12 -18.84 10.03
C PHE A 166 28.81 -18.65 9.25
N LEU A 167 28.56 -19.45 8.23
CA LEU A 167 27.25 -19.45 7.55
C LEU A 167 26.12 -19.93 8.47
N GLY A 168 26.39 -20.90 9.34
CA GLY A 168 25.45 -21.35 10.36
C GLY A 168 25.11 -20.25 11.36
N TYR A 169 26.10 -19.47 11.80
CA TYR A 169 25.85 -18.25 12.59
C TYR A 169 24.99 -17.24 11.83
N GLY A 170 25.28 -17.00 10.54
CA GLY A 170 24.46 -16.16 9.66
C GLY A 170 23.00 -16.60 9.60
N LEU A 171 22.78 -17.89 9.39
CA LEU A 171 21.45 -18.49 9.35
C LEU A 171 20.74 -18.39 10.70
N ALA A 172 21.40 -18.75 11.80
CA ALA A 172 20.80 -18.72 13.14
C ALA A 172 20.40 -17.28 13.53
N LEU A 173 21.27 -16.30 13.28
CA LEU A 173 20.98 -14.89 13.51
C LEU A 173 19.83 -14.39 12.61
N GLY A 174 19.82 -14.79 11.34
CA GLY A 174 18.73 -14.49 10.41
C GLY A 174 17.39 -15.04 10.90
N VAL A 175 17.35 -16.31 11.32
CA VAL A 175 16.12 -16.97 11.79
C VAL A 175 15.61 -16.34 13.10
N VAL A 176 16.49 -16.14 14.08
CA VAL A 176 16.09 -15.55 15.37
C VAL A 176 15.68 -14.09 15.18
N GLY A 177 16.48 -13.30 14.45
CA GLY A 177 16.19 -11.90 14.18
C GLY A 177 14.90 -11.72 13.39
N SER A 178 14.69 -12.55 12.35
CA SER A 178 13.44 -12.53 11.58
C SER A 178 12.25 -12.98 12.43
N GLY A 179 12.37 -14.01 13.25
CA GLY A 179 11.30 -14.47 14.12
C GLY A 179 10.87 -13.42 15.14
N VAL A 180 11.85 -12.80 15.82
CA VAL A 180 11.59 -11.69 16.75
C VAL A 180 11.00 -10.48 16.02
N GLY A 181 11.54 -10.13 14.85
CA GLY A 181 11.05 -9.01 14.04
C GLY A 181 9.62 -9.21 13.55
N VAL A 182 9.27 -10.41 13.09
CA VAL A 182 7.89 -10.77 12.69
C VAL A 182 6.97 -10.70 13.90
N LEU A 183 7.36 -11.27 15.04
CA LEU A 183 6.54 -11.23 16.25
C LEU A 183 6.28 -9.78 16.70
N LEU A 184 7.32 -8.97 16.80
CA LEU A 184 7.19 -7.55 17.16
C LEU A 184 6.35 -6.77 16.15
N GLY A 185 6.55 -7.03 14.84
CA GLY A 185 5.76 -6.39 13.78
C GLY A 185 4.29 -6.76 13.84
N LEU A 186 3.96 -8.03 14.08
CA LEU A 186 2.57 -8.48 14.24
C LEU A 186 1.91 -7.89 15.49
N VAL A 187 2.63 -7.84 16.61
CA VAL A 187 2.15 -7.18 17.83
C VAL A 187 1.91 -5.69 17.58
N PHE A 188 2.84 -5.02 16.91
CA PHE A 188 2.71 -3.60 16.57
C PHE A 188 1.49 -3.33 15.68
N VAL A 189 1.28 -4.13 14.63
CA VAL A 189 0.11 -4.01 13.75
C VAL A 189 -1.18 -4.30 14.51
N HIS A 190 -1.18 -5.30 15.39
CA HIS A 190 -2.36 -5.64 16.19
C HIS A 190 -2.79 -4.49 17.12
N TYR A 191 -1.82 -3.74 17.66
CA TYR A 191 -2.06 -2.63 18.58
C TYR A 191 -1.95 -1.25 17.94
N ILE A 192 -1.96 -1.14 16.61
CA ILE A 192 -1.62 0.12 15.93
C ILE A 192 -2.60 1.26 16.25
N ASN A 193 -3.89 0.96 16.38
CA ASN A 193 -4.91 1.95 16.72
C ASN A 193 -4.77 2.41 18.19
N GLN A 194 -4.49 1.49 19.12
CA GLN A 194 -4.25 1.84 20.53
C GLN A 194 -2.97 2.67 20.70
N ILE A 195 -1.94 2.39 19.89
CA ILE A 195 -0.72 3.18 19.85
C ILE A 195 -1.03 4.59 19.33
N GLU A 196 -1.84 4.71 18.27
CA GLU A 196 -2.31 6.00 17.74
C GLU A 196 -3.06 6.80 18.81
N ASP A 197 -4.02 6.18 19.50
CA ASP A 197 -4.78 6.82 20.59
C ASP A 197 -3.86 7.37 21.69
N GLY A 198 -2.85 6.58 22.08
CA GLY A 198 -1.87 6.96 23.10
C GLY A 198 -0.99 8.14 22.66
N ILE A 199 -0.57 8.17 21.40
CA ILE A 199 0.19 9.28 20.83
C ILE A 199 -0.69 10.53 20.72
N THR A 200 -1.93 10.38 20.27
CA THR A 200 -2.92 11.46 20.19
C THR A 200 -3.19 12.07 21.55
N TRP A 201 -3.34 11.25 22.60
CA TRP A 201 -3.47 11.72 23.97
C TRP A 201 -2.24 12.52 24.43
N MET A 202 -1.03 12.05 24.10
CA MET A 202 0.22 12.71 24.49
C MET A 202 0.46 14.04 23.76
N LEU A 203 0.15 14.10 22.47
CA LEU A 203 0.39 15.29 21.64
C LEU A 203 -0.80 16.29 21.66
N GLY A 204 -1.95 15.88 22.19
CA GLY A 204 -3.17 16.70 22.22
C GLY A 204 -3.77 17.01 20.84
N ARG A 205 -3.31 16.31 19.79
CA ARG A 205 -3.80 16.42 18.41
C ARG A 205 -3.92 15.01 17.82
N LYS A 206 -4.99 14.76 17.07
CA LYS A 206 -5.13 13.50 16.31
C LYS A 206 -4.00 13.39 15.31
N VAL A 207 -3.23 12.30 15.40
CA VAL A 207 -2.17 12.00 14.43
C VAL A 207 -2.79 11.44 13.16
N PHE A 208 -3.87 10.68 13.29
CA PHE A 208 -4.66 10.17 12.18
C PHE A 208 -6.03 10.87 12.13
N ASP A 209 -6.19 11.82 11.20
CA ASP A 209 -7.45 12.54 11.02
C ASP A 209 -8.37 11.80 10.05
N GLU A 210 -9.47 11.26 10.58
CA GLU A 210 -10.52 10.55 9.85
C GLU A 210 -11.13 11.41 8.72
N THR A 211 -11.09 12.74 8.83
CA THR A 211 -11.60 13.64 7.79
C THR A 211 -10.67 13.77 6.59
N ILE A 212 -9.37 13.53 6.78
CA ILE A 212 -8.35 13.58 5.72
C ILE A 212 -8.20 12.20 5.07
N TYR A 213 -8.14 11.15 5.90
CA TYR A 213 -7.88 9.79 5.45
C TYR A 213 -9.15 8.98 5.14
N TYR A 214 -10.33 9.49 5.49
CA TYR A 214 -11.64 8.88 5.22
C TYR A 214 -11.86 7.50 5.85
N PHE A 215 -11.03 7.11 6.82
CA PHE A 215 -11.18 5.89 7.61
C PHE A 215 -11.33 6.24 9.09
N PRO A 216 -12.27 5.60 9.81
CA PRO A 216 -12.46 5.84 11.26
C PRO A 216 -11.30 5.28 12.10
N GLU A 217 -10.60 4.26 11.58
CA GLU A 217 -9.45 3.62 12.22
C GLU A 217 -8.44 3.21 11.14
N ILE A 218 -7.18 2.95 11.53
CA ILE A 218 -6.15 2.49 10.61
C ILE A 218 -6.49 1.04 10.21
N PRO A 219 -6.85 0.78 8.94
CA PRO A 219 -7.20 -0.56 8.52
C PRO A 219 -5.95 -1.42 8.47
N THR A 220 -5.99 -2.58 9.12
CA THR A 220 -4.87 -3.52 9.15
C THR A 220 -5.21 -4.77 8.34
N ALA A 221 -4.49 -4.97 7.23
CA ALA A 221 -4.63 -6.14 6.38
C ALA A 221 -3.30 -6.92 6.36
N VAL A 222 -3.16 -7.89 7.26
CA VAL A 222 -1.96 -8.73 7.32
C VAL A 222 -2.12 -9.93 6.39
N ASN A 223 -1.32 -9.99 5.33
CA ASN A 223 -1.24 -11.15 4.46
C ASN A 223 -0.11 -12.10 4.94
N PRO A 224 -0.41 -13.33 5.40
CA PRO A 224 0.61 -14.26 5.89
C PRO A 224 1.68 -14.61 4.85
N LEU A 225 1.34 -14.66 3.56
CA LEU A 225 2.30 -14.93 2.49
C LEU A 225 3.31 -13.79 2.37
N THR A 226 2.86 -12.54 2.45
CA THR A 226 3.74 -11.37 2.43
C THR A 226 4.69 -11.38 3.63
N VAL A 227 4.19 -11.69 4.83
CA VAL A 227 5.03 -11.83 6.02
C VAL A 227 6.07 -12.93 5.83
N GLY A 228 5.67 -14.09 5.26
CA GLY A 228 6.58 -15.18 4.95
C GLY A 228 7.70 -14.78 3.98
N TRP A 229 7.37 -14.04 2.91
CA TRP A 229 8.36 -13.55 1.95
C TRP A 229 9.34 -12.54 2.57
N VAL A 230 8.85 -11.63 3.40
CA VAL A 230 9.71 -10.66 4.12
C VAL A 230 10.63 -11.38 5.09
N ALA A 231 10.13 -12.37 5.84
CA ALA A 231 10.92 -13.16 6.76
C ALA A 231 12.04 -13.93 6.03
N LEU A 232 11.70 -14.60 4.92
CA LEU A 232 12.66 -15.28 4.06
C LEU A 232 13.69 -14.32 3.48
N GLY A 233 13.27 -13.14 3.03
CA GLY A 233 14.16 -12.09 2.54
C GLY A 233 15.16 -11.62 3.59
N ALA A 234 14.70 -11.39 4.83
CA ALA A 234 15.56 -11.00 5.95
C ALA A 234 16.62 -12.08 6.28
N ILE A 235 16.19 -13.35 6.33
CA ILE A 235 17.10 -14.48 6.53
C ILE A 235 18.13 -14.56 5.39
N ALA A 236 17.67 -14.42 4.14
CA ALA A 236 18.55 -14.45 2.98
C ALA A 236 19.60 -13.34 3.04
N ILE A 237 19.21 -12.11 3.40
CA ILE A 237 20.13 -10.98 3.56
C ILE A 237 21.16 -11.26 4.65
N ALA A 238 20.75 -11.79 5.81
CA ALA A 238 21.67 -12.13 6.89
C ALA A 238 22.70 -13.19 6.46
N VAL A 239 22.25 -14.24 5.76
CA VAL A 239 23.13 -15.27 5.21
C VAL A 239 24.06 -14.68 4.16
N LEU A 240 23.56 -13.90 3.20
CA LEU A 240 24.36 -13.26 2.16
C LEU A 240 25.44 -12.33 2.74
N ALA A 241 25.10 -11.52 3.75
CA ALA A 241 26.03 -10.66 4.45
C ALA A 241 27.14 -11.47 5.15
N SER A 242 26.83 -12.65 5.69
CA SER A 242 27.81 -13.52 6.36
C SER A 242 28.80 -14.20 5.41
N ILE A 243 28.51 -14.29 4.10
CA ILE A 243 29.36 -15.00 3.13
C ILE A 243 30.76 -14.38 3.03
N LEU A 244 30.85 -13.06 2.97
CA LEU A 244 32.13 -12.35 2.80
C LEU A 244 33.07 -12.60 4.00
N PRO A 245 32.64 -12.37 5.26
CA PRO A 245 33.42 -12.72 6.45
C PRO A 245 33.74 -14.22 6.54
N ALA A 246 32.78 -15.11 6.25
CA ALA A 246 32.99 -16.55 6.28
C ALA A 246 34.09 -17.00 5.29
N ARG A 247 34.10 -16.44 4.08
CA ARG A 247 35.15 -16.70 3.08
C ARG A 247 36.51 -16.19 3.55
N ARG A 248 36.56 -15.04 4.24
CA ARG A 248 37.79 -14.51 4.82
C ARG A 248 38.33 -15.43 5.91
N ALA A 249 37.49 -15.85 6.86
CA ALA A 249 37.83 -16.81 7.91
C ALA A 249 38.39 -18.13 7.32
N ALA A 250 37.69 -18.66 6.32
CA ALA A 250 38.08 -19.89 5.62
C ALA A 250 39.42 -19.77 4.87
N LYS A 251 39.90 -18.57 4.54
CA LYS A 251 41.19 -18.35 3.86
C LYS A 251 42.37 -18.01 4.79
N LEU A 252 42.14 -17.77 6.09
CA LEU A 252 43.23 -17.49 7.05
C LEU A 252 44.28 -18.60 7.11
N HIS A 253 45.57 -18.27 7.10
CA HIS A 253 46.63 -19.28 7.26
C HIS A 253 46.91 -19.54 8.75
N PRO A 254 47.08 -20.79 9.19
CA PRO A 254 47.31 -21.13 10.60
C PRO A 254 48.52 -20.38 11.19
N VAL A 255 49.61 -20.32 10.41
CA VAL A 255 50.85 -19.62 10.78
C VAL A 255 50.61 -18.13 10.98
N GLN A 256 49.78 -17.49 10.16
CA GLN A 256 49.47 -16.06 10.31
C GLN A 256 48.54 -15.82 11.50
N ALA A 257 47.60 -16.73 11.76
CA ALA A 257 46.66 -16.61 12.87
C ALA A 257 47.31 -16.82 14.25
N LEU A 258 48.40 -17.59 14.32
CA LEU A 258 49.15 -17.86 15.55
C LEU A 258 50.33 -16.90 15.78
N ARG A 259 50.71 -16.09 14.78
CA ARG A 259 51.83 -15.12 14.87
C ARG A 259 51.41 -13.73 15.33
N TYR A 260 50.12 -13.50 15.60
CA TYR A 260 49.66 -12.29 16.29
C TYR A 260 49.82 -12.48 17.80
N GLU A 261 51.07 -12.69 18.20
CA GLU A 261 51.79 -12.42 19.45
C GLU A 261 53.27 -12.73 19.17
#